data_AF-A0AAD1BKY5-F1
#
_entry.id   AF-A0AAD1BKY5-F1
#
_cell.length_a   1.000
_cell.length_b   1.000
_cell.length_c   1.000
_cell.angle_alpha   90.00
_cell.angle_beta   90.00
_cell.angle_gamma   90.00
#
_symmetry.space_group_name_H-M   'P 1'
#
loop_
_entity.id
_entity.type
_entity.pdbx_description
1 polymer ?
#
loop_
_entity_poly.entity_id
_entity_poly.type
_entity_poly.pdbx_seq_one_letter_code
_entity_poly.pdbx_strand_id
1 'polypeptide(L)' 'MKKKVYRVRTQYIFKGVFEVVAESREEARQKVIQDCGMVMGGNIHSTLPDEEINWAFSTHPEVRTGRITIQEKQTE' A
#
# COMPACT_ATOMS: atom_id res chain seq x y z
N MET A 1 7.41 21.49 -32.84
CA MET A 1 8.41 20.43 -32.58
C MET A 1 7.67 19.13 -32.29
N LYS A 2 8.19 17.96 -32.67
CA LYS A 2 7.52 16.66 -32.39
C LYS A 2 7.70 16.28 -30.91
N LYS A 3 6.61 15.98 -30.20
CA LYS A 3 6.65 15.42 -28.84
C LYS A 3 7.19 13.98 -28.90
N LYS A 4 7.92 13.56 -27.87
CA LYS A 4 8.42 12.18 -27.67
C LYS A 4 7.81 11.62 -26.38
N VAL A 5 7.51 10.32 -26.37
CA VAL A 5 7.01 9.61 -25.18
C VAL A 5 8.20 9.04 -24.41
N TYR A 6 8.24 9.30 -23.11
CA TYR A 6 9.27 8.77 -22.21
C TYR A 6 8.61 7.92 -21.13
N ARG A 7 9.19 6.76 -20.84
CA ARG A 7 8.79 5.92 -19.70
C ARG A 7 9.78 6.15 -18.57
N VAL A 8 9.29 6.72 -17.48
CA VAL A 8 10.08 7.00 -16.28
C VAL A 8 9.63 6.05 -15.18
N ARG A 9 10.59 5.35 -14.55
CA ARG A 9 10.30 4.46 -13.42
C ARG A 9 10.16 5.30 -12.16
N THR A 10 9.01 5.21 -11.50
CA THR A 10 8.69 5.96 -10.28
C THR A 10 8.30 5.00 -9.16
N GLN A 11 8.74 5.30 -7.93
CA GLN A 11 8.37 4.57 -6.73
C GLN A 11 7.89 5.53 -5.66
N TYR A 12 6.69 5.29 -5.13
CA TYR A 12 6.21 5.95 -3.92
C TYR A 12 6.55 5.08 -2.71
N ILE A 13 7.14 5.69 -1.67
CA ILE A 13 7.49 5.01 -0.43
C ILE A 13 6.75 5.71 0.71
N PHE A 14 5.83 4.99 1.34
CA PHE A 14 5.16 5.45 2.55
C PHE A 14 5.95 4.98 3.76
N LYS A 15 6.30 5.92 4.65
CA LYS A 15 6.96 5.64 5.93
C LYS A 15 6.13 6.24 7.05
N GLY A 16 6.03 5.52 8.16
CA GLY A 16 5.31 5.95 9.35
C GLY A 16 5.72 5.12 10.55
N VAL A 17 5.20 5.50 11.71
CA VAL A 17 5.38 4.79 12.97
C VAL A 17 4.00 4.48 13.56
N PHE A 18 3.88 3.32 14.19
CA PHE A 18 2.73 3.00 15.04
C PHE A 18 3.16 3.15 16.49
N GLU A 19 2.44 3.98 17.25
CA GLU A 19 2.49 3.97 18.70
C GLU A 19 1.42 3.00 19.21
N VAL A 20 1.84 1.98 19.95
CA VAL A 20 0.95 0.94 20.47
C VAL A 20 1.23 0.70 21.94
N VAL A 21 0.16 0.50 22.72
CA VAL A 21 0.25 0.07 24.11
C VAL A 21 0.48 -1.44 24.15
N ALA A 22 1.56 -1.89 24.80
CA ALA A 22 1.93 -3.29 24.94
C ALA A 22 2.77 -3.51 26.20
N GLU A 23 2.73 -4.73 26.74
CA GLU A 23 3.50 -5.17 27.91
C GLU A 23 4.95 -5.54 27.55
N SER A 24 5.23 -5.80 26.26
CA SER A 24 6.57 -6.10 25.76
C SER A 24 6.81 -5.58 24.34
N ARG A 25 8.09 -5.55 23.95
CA ARG A 25 8.51 -5.21 22.59
C ARG A 25 8.00 -6.24 21.58
N GLU A 26 8.03 -7.51 21.96
CA GLU A 26 7.57 -8.64 21.15
C GLU A 26 6.07 -8.54 20.88
N GLU A 27 5.28 -8.21 21.91
CA GLU A 27 3.84 -7.98 21.78
C GLU A 27 3.54 -6.73 20.93
N ALA A 28 4.25 -5.62 21.15
CA ALA A 28 4.10 -4.41 20.32
C ALA A 28 4.34 -4.72 18.84
N ARG A 29 5.38 -5.51 18.54
CA ARG A 29 5.70 -5.96 17.19
C ARG A 29 4.62 -6.88 16.64
N GLN A 30 4.08 -7.81 17.43
CA GLN A 30 3.01 -8.70 17.00
C GLN A 30 1.73 -7.93 16.66
N LYS A 31 1.30 -6.99 17.50
CA LYS A 31 0.15 -6.10 17.26
C LYS A 31 0.28 -5.35 15.93
N VAL A 32 1.44 -4.76 15.66
CA VAL A 32 1.67 -4.05 14.40
C VAL A 32 1.68 -5.00 13.19
N ILE A 33 2.23 -6.20 13.32
CA ILE A 33 2.29 -7.16 12.20
C ILE A 33 0.91 -7.76 11.89
N GLN A 34 0.09 -8.01 12.92
CA GLN A 34 -1.16 -8.74 12.77
C GLN A 34 -2.37 -7.83 12.57
N ASP A 35 -2.40 -6.69 13.29
CA ASP A 35 -3.60 -5.86 13.40
C ASP A 35 -3.46 -4.50 12.70
N CYS A 36 -2.24 -4.10 12.35
CA CYS A 36 -2.00 -2.85 11.63
C CYS A 36 -1.75 -3.13 10.14
N GLY A 37 -2.54 -2.48 9.28
CA GLY A 37 -2.42 -2.57 7.83
C GLY A 37 -2.55 -1.19 7.19
N MET A 38 -2.05 -1.07 5.96
CA MET A 38 -2.22 0.12 5.14
C MET A 38 -3.22 -0.21 4.04
N VAL A 39 -4.38 0.44 4.06
CA VAL A 39 -5.33 0.41 2.93
C VAL A 39 -5.03 1.61 2.05
N MET A 40 -4.45 1.38 0.88
CA MET A 40 -4.29 2.44 -0.13
C MET A 40 -5.58 2.57 -0.92
N GLY A 41 -6.51 3.39 -0.42
CA GLY A 41 -7.77 3.72 -1.09
C GLY A 41 -7.77 5.09 -1.79
N GLY A 42 -6.60 5.73 -1.93
CA GLY A 42 -6.47 7.06 -2.51
C GLY A 42 -6.03 7.03 -3.97
N ASN A 43 -6.63 7.90 -4.79
CA ASN A 43 -6.21 8.12 -6.18
C ASN A 43 -4.77 8.67 -6.20
N ILE A 44 -3.87 8.03 -6.94
CA ILE A 44 -2.64 8.72 -7.33
C ILE A 44 -3.04 9.81 -8.33
N HIS A 45 -2.68 11.07 -8.06
CA HIS A 45 -3.13 12.22 -8.84
C HIS A 45 -1.94 12.97 -9.45
N SER A 46 -2.18 13.57 -10.61
CA SER A 46 -1.24 14.41 -11.33
C SER A 46 -1.95 15.69 -11.71
N THR A 47 -1.22 16.80 -11.75
CA THR A 47 -1.71 18.07 -12.29
C THR A 47 -1.53 18.16 -13.81
N LEU A 48 -0.87 17.17 -14.42
CA LEU A 48 -0.76 17.07 -15.88
C LEU A 48 -2.11 16.67 -16.49
N PRO A 49 -2.44 17.19 -17.69
CA PRO A 49 -3.64 16.77 -18.41
C PRO A 49 -3.64 15.25 -18.68
N ASP A 50 -4.82 14.64 -18.68
CA ASP A 50 -5.00 13.20 -18.91
C ASP A 50 -4.43 12.75 -20.27
N GLU A 51 -4.40 13.64 -21.26
CA GLU A 51 -3.83 13.36 -22.58
C GLU A 51 -2.29 13.30 -22.58
N GLU A 52 -1.64 13.78 -21.51
CA GLU A 52 -0.18 13.81 -21.38
C GLU A 52 0.38 12.73 -20.44
N ILE A 53 -0.47 12.03 -19.69
CA ILE A 53 -0.04 11.05 -18.70
C ILE A 53 -0.76 9.71 -18.83
N ASN A 54 0.01 8.62 -18.80
CA ASN A 54 -0.52 7.27 -18.67
C ASN A 54 -0.05 6.67 -17.34
N TRP A 55 -1.00 6.19 -16.55
CA TRP A 55 -0.77 5.63 -15.22
C TRP A 55 -0.63 4.11 -15.28
N ALA A 56 0.61 3.61 -15.31
CA ALA A 56 0.90 2.17 -15.28
C ALA A 56 1.23 1.70 -13.86
N PHE A 57 0.34 1.93 -12.89
CA PHE A 57 0.45 1.37 -11.54
C PHE A 57 -0.43 0.12 -11.40
N SER A 58 0.12 -0.95 -10.85
CA SER A 58 -0.63 -2.20 -10.59
C SER A 58 -1.60 -2.08 -9.41
N THR A 59 -1.51 -1.00 -8.62
CA THR A 59 -2.40 -0.71 -7.51
C THR A 59 -3.38 0.36 -7.95
N HIS A 60 -4.62 -0.05 -8.23
CA HIS A 60 -5.73 0.85 -8.57
C HIS A 60 -6.46 1.24 -7.26
N PRO A 61 -7.05 2.45 -7.15
CA PRO A 61 -7.77 2.92 -5.96
C PRO A 61 -8.92 2.02 -5.46
N GLU A 62 -9.37 1.05 -6.26
CA GLU A 62 -10.39 0.07 -5.88
C GLU A 62 -9.81 -1.28 -5.38
N VAL A 63 -8.48 -1.43 -5.37
CA VAL A 63 -7.82 -2.68 -4.99
C VAL A 63 -7.61 -2.73 -3.48
N ARG A 64 -8.42 -3.54 -2.80
CA ARG A 64 -8.18 -3.94 -1.41
C ARG A 64 -7.13 -5.06 -1.36
N THR A 65 -5.86 -4.68 -1.20
CA THR A 65 -4.78 -5.66 -0.95
C THR A 65 -4.72 -5.99 0.54
N GLY A 66 -5.43 -7.03 0.97
CA GLY A 66 -5.34 -7.58 2.33
C GLY A 66 -4.52 -8.87 2.36
N ARG A 67 -3.72 -9.08 3.42
CA ARG A 67 -3.09 -10.38 3.69
C ARG A 67 -4.06 -11.22 4.51
N ILE A 68 -4.74 -12.18 3.89
CA ILE A 68 -5.58 -13.15 4.60
C ILE A 68 -4.66 -14.27 5.10
N THR A 69 -4.58 -14.47 6.41
CA THR A 69 -3.96 -15.67 6.99
C THR A 69 -5.10 -16.59 7.43
N ILE A 70 -5.35 -17.66 6.68
CA ILE A 70 -6.30 -18.70 7.07
C ILE A 70 -5.58 -19.58 8.09
N GLN A 71 -5.99 -19.51 9.35
CA GLN A 71 -5.61 -20.52 10.34
C GLN A 71 -6.67 -21.63 10.28
N GLU A 72 -6.31 -22.80 9.75
CA GLU A 72 -7.12 -23.99 9.91
C GLU A 72 -7.16 -24.34 11.40
N LYS A 73 -8.32 -24.15 12.04
CA LYS A 73 -8.59 -24.73 13.35
C LYS A 73 -8.62 -26.25 13.17
N GLN A 74 -7.56 -26.94 13.55
CA GLN A 74 -7.68 -28.35 13.92
C GLN A 74 -8.62 -28.40 15.13
N THR A 75 -9.79 -28.98 14.90
CA THR A 75 -10.75 -29.27 15.96
C THR A 75 -10.59 -30.75 16.29
N GLU A 76 -10.29 -31.00 17.56
CA GLU A 76 -10.05 -32.27 18.27
C GLU A 76 -8.73 -33.02 18.03
#